data_AF-A0A5J4QHL8-F1
#
_entry.id   AF-A0A5J4QHL8-F1
#
_cell.length_a   1.000
_cell.length_b   1.000
_cell.length_c   1.000
_cell.angle_alpha   90.00
_cell.angle_beta   90.00
_cell.angle_gamma   90.00
#
_symmetry.space_group_name_H-M   'P 1'
#
loop_
_entity.id
_entity.type
_entity.pdbx_description
1 polymer ?
#
loop_
_entity_poly.entity_id
_entity_poly.type
_entity_poly.pdbx_seq_one_letter_code
_entity_poly.pdbx_strand_id
1 'polypeptide(L)'
;MNQQNPKIVFYTKRSFSKKISATFDFLEENWKVILKYTTFLILPVSILQALTFNKVLEELFKMQAMQKAGENPWEIFKGMIFKADFIANYGLMLLCIVVGSILFASLLYAIMQVYNEREEGLKGITFSGLKNRIIKNAERFLYIFLFSLGITIVACLILFCLTLITPVTLFLTIPLVLVCAVPLALFTPVYMFEDISIV
;
A
#
# COMPACT_ATOMS: atom_id res chain seq x y z
N MET A 1 20.31 15.55 32.14
CA MET A 1 19.63 14.24 31.95
C MET A 1 18.38 14.50 31.14
N ASN A 2 18.35 14.14 29.86
CA ASN A 2 17.14 14.35 29.05
C ASN A 2 16.04 13.44 29.58
N GLN A 3 14.97 14.03 30.13
CA GLN A 3 13.74 13.32 30.43
C GLN A 3 13.31 12.59 29.16
N GLN A 4 13.40 11.26 29.19
CA GLN A 4 12.86 10.45 28.11
C GLN A 4 11.35 10.59 28.18
N ASN A 5 10.73 11.00 27.07
CA ASN A 5 9.27 10.97 26.98
C ASN A 5 8.78 9.56 27.33
N PRO A 6 7.69 9.43 28.12
CA PRO A 6 7.15 8.14 28.48
C PRO A 6 6.73 7.39 27.22
N LYS A 7 7.09 6.11 27.13
CA LYS A 7 6.77 5.24 25.99
C LYS A 7 5.27 5.31 25.66
N ILE A 8 4.96 5.42 24.37
CA ILE A 8 3.58 5.49 23.88
C ILE A 8 2.91 4.12 24.06
N VAL A 9 1.91 4.05 24.91
CA VAL A 9 1.14 2.82 25.17
C VAL A 9 0.14 2.57 24.04
N PHE A 10 0.14 1.41 23.41
CA PHE A 10 -0.74 1.15 22.26
C PHE A 10 -2.19 0.93 22.70
N TYR A 11 -2.41 0.02 23.66
CA TYR A 11 -3.74 -0.37 24.14
C TYR A 11 -4.27 0.58 25.23
N THR A 12 -4.67 1.79 24.85
CA THR A 12 -5.37 2.70 25.76
C THR A 12 -6.44 3.53 25.07
N LYS A 13 -7.52 3.83 25.79
CA LYS A 13 -8.66 4.58 25.28
C LYS A 13 -8.30 6.06 25.19
N ARG A 14 -8.32 6.61 23.96
CA ARG A 14 -8.00 8.00 23.66
C ARG A 14 -9.14 8.68 22.90
N SER A 15 -9.33 9.98 23.13
CA SER A 15 -10.13 10.82 22.22
C SER A 15 -9.47 10.87 20.84
N PHE A 16 -10.25 11.19 19.80
CA PHE A 16 -9.75 11.21 18.42
C PHE A 16 -8.49 12.07 18.25
N SER A 17 -8.51 13.31 18.77
CA SER A 17 -7.34 14.21 18.75
C SER A 17 -6.11 13.56 19.41
N LYS A 18 -6.27 12.94 20.58
CA LYS A 18 -5.16 12.26 21.27
C LYS A 18 -4.64 11.04 20.51
N LYS A 19 -5.44 10.38 19.66
CA LYS A 19 -4.95 9.29 18.78
C LYS A 19 -4.00 9.85 17.73
N ILE A 20 -4.39 10.94 17.07
CA ILE A 20 -3.58 11.63 16.06
C ILE A 20 -2.27 12.12 16.69
N SER A 21 -2.33 12.79 17.84
CA SER A 21 -1.14 13.24 18.55
C SER A 21 -0.20 12.08 18.86
N ALA A 22 -0.69 10.97 19.42
CA ALA A 22 0.14 9.80 19.72
C ALA A 22 0.82 9.21 18.46
N THR A 23 0.16 9.25 17.30
CA THR A 23 0.78 8.84 16.04
C THR A 23 1.90 9.79 15.62
N PHE A 24 1.69 11.11 15.73
CA PHE A 24 2.74 12.09 15.44
C PHE A 24 3.91 12.00 16.41
N ASP A 25 3.64 11.86 17.70
CA ASP A 25 4.65 11.67 18.74
C ASP A 25 5.51 10.43 18.42
N PHE A 26 4.89 9.32 18.02
CA PHE A 26 5.60 8.11 17.60
C PHE A 26 6.49 8.36 16.39
N LEU A 27 5.98 9.07 15.38
CA LEU A 27 6.75 9.39 14.18
C LEU A 27 7.94 10.30 14.52
N GLU A 28 7.72 11.33 15.34
CA GLU A 28 8.76 12.28 15.76
C GLU A 28 9.84 11.60 16.60
N GLU A 29 9.48 10.71 17.52
CA GLU A 29 10.44 9.94 18.32
C GLU A 29 11.31 9.00 17.48
N ASN A 30 10.77 8.46 16.38
CA ASN A 30 11.35 7.32 15.67
C ASN A 30 11.67 7.57 14.18
N TRP A 31 11.54 8.81 13.70
CA TRP A 31 11.67 9.14 12.27
C TRP A 31 12.98 8.67 11.64
N LYS A 32 14.11 8.75 12.36
CA LYS A 32 15.43 8.30 11.85
C LYS A 32 15.45 6.80 11.58
N VAL A 33 14.85 6.01 12.46
CA VAL A 33 14.75 4.55 12.34
C VAL A 33 13.84 4.21 11.16
N ILE A 34 12.67 4.84 11.11
CA ILE A 34 11.69 4.65 10.04
C ILE A 34 12.32 4.98 8.69
N LEU A 35 12.94 6.16 8.56
CA LEU A 35 13.56 6.62 7.32
C LEU A 35 14.72 5.70 6.90
N LYS A 36 15.64 5.36 7.82
CA LYS A 36 16.78 4.50 7.54
C LYS A 36 16.34 3.16 6.95
N TYR A 37 15.41 2.48 7.61
CA TYR A 37 14.99 1.14 7.16
C TYR A 37 14.04 1.18 5.98
N THR A 38 13.21 2.22 5.85
CA THR A 38 12.37 2.43 4.66
C THR A 38 13.25 2.63 3.44
N THR A 39 14.23 3.55 3.50
CA THR A 39 15.17 3.77 2.40
C THR A 39 15.94 2.49 2.09
N PHE A 40 16.46 1.81 3.11
CA PHE A 40 17.21 0.56 2.90
C PHE A 40 16.40 -0.52 2.16
N LEU A 41 15.13 -0.71 2.55
CA LEU A 41 14.31 -1.80 2.03
C LEU A 41 13.63 -1.44 0.69
N ILE A 42 13.17 -0.20 0.54
CA ILE A 42 12.32 0.23 -0.57
C ILE A 42 13.13 0.79 -1.74
N LEU A 43 14.32 1.37 -1.49
CA LEU A 43 15.13 2.01 -2.52
C LEU A 43 15.39 1.13 -3.76
N PRO A 44 15.75 -0.16 -3.65
CA PRO A 44 15.96 -1.00 -4.83
C PRO A 44 14.70 -1.15 -5.69
N VAL A 45 13.54 -1.31 -5.04
CA VAL A 45 12.24 -1.43 -5.73
C VAL A 45 11.88 -0.11 -6.40
N SER A 46 12.06 1.01 -5.71
CA SER A 46 11.78 2.34 -6.25
C SER A 46 12.65 2.71 -7.45
N ILE A 47 13.93 2.31 -7.47
CA ILE A 47 14.81 2.54 -8.62
C ILE A 47 14.26 1.78 -9.84
N LEU A 48 13.92 0.50 -9.68
CA LEU A 48 13.35 -0.29 -10.77
C LEU A 48 11.99 0.26 -11.24
N GLN A 49 11.16 0.69 -10.30
CA GLN A 49 9.88 1.33 -10.58
C GLN A 49 10.05 2.65 -11.35
N ALA A 50 11.03 3.49 -10.98
CA ALA A 50 11.29 4.74 -11.67
C ALA A 50 11.72 4.52 -13.14
N LEU A 51 12.58 3.52 -13.38
CA LEU A 51 13.03 3.18 -14.73
C LEU A 51 11.87 2.70 -15.62
N THR A 52 10.98 1.88 -15.08
CA THR A 52 9.80 1.38 -15.82
C THR A 52 8.76 2.48 -16.02
N PHE A 53 8.52 3.32 -15.02
CA PHE A 53 7.62 4.46 -15.11
C PHE A 53 8.06 5.46 -16.19
N ASN A 54 9.37 5.74 -16.29
CA ASN A 54 9.90 6.61 -17.34
C ASN A 54 9.59 6.09 -18.75
N LYS A 55 9.72 4.77 -18.98
CA LYS A 55 9.38 4.14 -20.26
C LYS A 55 7.89 4.17 -20.56
N VAL A 56 7.05 3.94 -19.55
CA VAL A 56 5.59 4.05 -19.69
C VAL A 56 5.21 5.49 -20.05
N LEU A 57 5.77 6.49 -19.37
CA LEU A 57 5.54 7.91 -19.69
C LEU A 57 6.01 8.28 -21.09
N GLU A 58 7.16 7.79 -21.54
CA GLU A 58 7.66 8.02 -22.90
C GLU A 58 6.66 7.55 -23.96
N GLU A 59 6.12 6.34 -23.82
CA GLU A 59 5.10 5.83 -24.75
C GLU A 59 3.77 6.59 -24.66
N LEU A 60 3.37 7.03 -23.46
CA LEU A 60 2.19 7.90 -23.30
C LEU A 60 2.38 9.26 -23.98
N PHE A 61 3.59 9.85 -23.94
CA PHE A 61 3.87 11.09 -24.66
C PHE A 61 3.89 10.89 -26.17
N LYS A 62 4.40 9.76 -26.66
CA LYS A 62 4.30 9.40 -28.09
C LYS A 62 2.84 9.28 -28.53
N MET A 63 1.98 8.66 -27.71
CA MET A 63 0.53 8.61 -27.95
C MET A 63 -0.05 10.02 -28.08
N GLN A 64 0.24 10.89 -27.12
CA GLN A 64 -0.27 12.27 -27.16
C GLN A 64 0.21 13.04 -28.40
N ALA A 65 1.44 12.81 -28.85
CA ALA A 65 1.97 13.41 -30.07
C ALA A 65 1.24 12.89 -31.32
N MET A 66 1.06 11.58 -31.47
CA MET A 66 0.31 10.97 -32.58
C MET A 66 -1.15 11.44 -32.60
N GLN A 67 -1.78 11.56 -31.43
CA GLN A 67 -3.13 12.09 -31.33
C GLN A 67 -3.22 13.55 -31.78
N LYS A 68 -2.22 14.39 -31.43
CA LYS A 68 -2.11 15.76 -31.93
C LYS A 68 -1.84 15.85 -33.44
N ALA A 69 -1.20 14.84 -34.02
CA ALA A 69 -0.95 14.74 -35.46
C ALA A 69 -2.20 14.32 -36.26
N GLY A 70 -3.34 14.09 -35.60
CA GLY A 70 -4.61 13.73 -36.24
C GLY A 70 -4.78 12.24 -36.53
N GLU A 71 -3.91 11.38 -35.97
CA GLU A 71 -4.08 9.93 -36.07
C GLU A 71 -5.31 9.44 -35.28
N ASN A 72 -5.89 8.32 -35.71
CA ASN A 72 -7.08 7.75 -35.09
C ASN A 72 -6.77 7.28 -33.64
N PRO A 73 -7.45 7.82 -32.61
CA PRO A 73 -7.20 7.46 -31.20
C PRO A 73 -7.26 5.97 -30.89
N TRP A 74 -8.15 5.23 -31.57
CA TRP A 74 -8.33 3.79 -31.36
C TRP A 74 -7.14 2.99 -31.87
N GLU A 75 -6.61 3.36 -33.04
CA GLU A 75 -5.46 2.67 -33.63
C GLU A 75 -4.16 2.97 -32.85
N ILE A 76 -3.99 4.21 -32.36
CA ILE A 76 -2.89 4.57 -31.46
C ILE A 76 -2.97 3.75 -30.17
N PHE A 77 -4.15 3.67 -29.54
CA PHE A 77 -4.35 2.93 -28.30
C PHE A 77 -4.04 1.44 -28.46
N LYS A 78 -4.57 0.79 -29.52
CA LYS A 78 -4.23 -0.61 -29.85
C LYS A 78 -2.72 -0.77 -30.05
N GLY A 79 -2.14 0.10 -30.87
CA GLY A 79 -0.71 0.09 -31.18
C GLY A 79 0.16 0.23 -29.94
N MET A 80 -0.32 0.88 -28.88
CA MET A 80 0.38 0.95 -27.59
C MET A 80 0.10 -0.28 -26.71
N ILE A 81 -1.16 -0.61 -26.44
CA ILE A 81 -1.51 -1.62 -25.43
C ILE A 81 -1.09 -3.04 -25.82
N PHE A 82 -0.93 -3.32 -27.12
CA PHE A 82 -0.44 -4.60 -27.62
C PHE A 82 1.08 -4.63 -27.88
N LYS A 83 1.81 -3.52 -27.67
CA LYS A 83 3.28 -3.55 -27.72
C LYS A 83 3.82 -4.34 -26.55
N ALA A 84 4.61 -5.37 -26.83
CA ALA A 84 5.27 -6.19 -25.82
C ALA A 84 6.08 -5.36 -24.82
N ASP A 85 6.83 -4.37 -25.29
CA ASP A 85 7.60 -3.46 -24.43
C ASP A 85 6.70 -2.65 -23.49
N PHE A 86 5.56 -2.16 -23.96
CA PHE A 86 4.62 -1.42 -23.12
C PHE A 86 4.03 -2.33 -22.03
N ILE A 87 3.55 -3.52 -22.41
CA ILE A 87 3.00 -4.51 -21.48
C ILE A 87 4.06 -4.91 -20.44
N ALA A 88 5.29 -5.18 -20.86
CA ALA A 88 6.37 -5.59 -19.97
C ALA A 88 6.72 -4.49 -18.97
N ASN A 89 6.90 -3.24 -19.43
CA ASN A 89 7.23 -2.12 -18.54
C ASN A 89 6.06 -1.76 -17.61
N TYR A 90 4.84 -1.76 -18.12
CA TYR A 90 3.64 -1.49 -17.31
C TYR A 90 3.39 -2.59 -16.27
N GLY A 91 3.50 -3.86 -16.66
CA GLY A 91 3.37 -5.00 -15.76
C GLY A 91 4.44 -5.01 -14.68
N LEU A 92 5.70 -4.75 -15.04
CA LEU A 92 6.79 -4.64 -14.07
C LEU A 92 6.58 -3.46 -13.11
N MET A 93 6.11 -2.32 -13.62
CA MET A 93 5.76 -1.16 -12.78
C MET A 93 4.67 -1.52 -11.76
N LEU A 94 3.59 -2.21 -12.17
CA LEU A 94 2.54 -2.67 -11.26
C LEU A 94 3.09 -3.65 -10.21
N LEU A 95 3.94 -4.58 -10.63
CA LEU A 95 4.60 -5.52 -9.72
C LEU A 95 5.46 -4.79 -8.68
N CYS A 96 6.24 -3.79 -9.10
CA CYS A 96 7.02 -2.95 -8.19
C CYS A 96 6.13 -2.19 -7.21
N ILE A 97 4.97 -1.66 -7.65
CA ILE A 97 4.00 -1.00 -6.77
C ILE A 97 3.50 -1.97 -5.70
N VAL A 98 3.10 -3.18 -6.08
CA VAL A 98 2.58 -4.18 -5.15
C VAL A 98 3.67 -4.61 -4.16
N VAL A 99 4.84 -4.98 -4.65
CA VAL A 99 5.97 -5.42 -3.82
C VAL A 99 6.43 -4.30 -2.89
N GLY A 100 6.59 -3.08 -3.41
CA GLY A 100 6.98 -1.90 -2.62
C GLY A 100 5.98 -1.58 -1.52
N SER A 101 4.68 -1.64 -1.82
CA SER A 101 3.62 -1.40 -0.83
C SER A 101 3.60 -2.45 0.27
N ILE A 102 3.72 -3.74 -0.08
CA ILE A 102 3.79 -4.85 0.88
C ILE A 102 5.03 -4.72 1.77
N LEU A 103 6.20 -4.47 1.18
CA LEU A 103 7.44 -4.30 1.93
C LEU A 103 7.36 -3.10 2.87
N PHE A 104 6.82 -1.97 2.41
CA PHE A 104 6.70 -0.78 3.23
C PHE A 104 5.74 -0.99 4.40
N ALA A 105 4.56 -1.54 4.14
CA ALA A 105 3.59 -1.86 5.18
C ALA A 105 4.17 -2.87 6.18
N SER A 106 4.78 -3.95 5.70
CA SER A 106 5.40 -4.98 6.55
C SER A 106 6.47 -4.42 7.50
N LEU A 107 7.28 -3.46 7.01
CA LEU A 107 8.28 -2.76 7.79
C LEU A 107 7.64 -1.87 8.85
N LEU A 108 6.66 -1.04 8.49
CA LEU A 108 5.98 -0.17 9.45
C LEU A 108 5.34 -0.99 10.57
N TYR A 109 4.65 -2.08 10.23
CA TYR A 109 4.05 -2.96 11.24
C TYR A 109 5.10 -3.69 12.08
N ALA A 110 6.21 -4.13 11.49
CA ALA A 110 7.31 -4.73 12.26
C ALA A 110 7.92 -3.73 13.25
N ILE A 111 8.12 -2.48 12.83
CA ILE A 111 8.61 -1.40 13.69
C ILE A 111 7.63 -1.13 14.84
N MET A 112 6.33 -1.02 14.55
CA MET A 112 5.31 -0.77 15.57
C MET A 112 5.19 -1.93 16.56
N GLN A 113 5.21 -3.19 16.09
CA GLN A 113 5.20 -4.38 16.93
C GLN A 113 6.41 -4.40 17.87
N VAL A 114 7.63 -4.19 17.35
CA VAL A 114 8.83 -4.20 18.18
C VAL A 114 8.87 -3.02 19.17
N TYR A 115 8.43 -1.84 18.75
CA TYR A 115 8.29 -0.70 19.66
C TYR A 115 7.35 -1.05 20.82
N ASN A 116 6.22 -1.69 20.52
CA ASN A 116 5.23 -2.08 21.53
C ASN A 116 5.76 -3.15 22.49
N GLU A 117 6.49 -4.15 22.01
CA GLU A 117 7.01 -5.25 22.82
C GLU A 117 8.21 -4.86 23.71
N ARG A 118 9.12 -4.00 23.23
CA ARG A 118 10.35 -3.65 23.97
C ARG A 118 10.12 -2.47 24.90
N GLU A 119 10.58 -2.56 26.15
CA GLU A 119 10.54 -1.43 27.10
C GLU A 119 11.33 -0.22 26.59
N GLU A 120 12.47 -0.46 25.94
CA GLU A 120 13.32 0.59 25.36
C GLU A 120 12.83 1.14 24.00
N GLY A 121 11.68 0.66 23.51
CA GLY A 121 11.14 0.99 22.19
C GLY A 121 12.08 0.53 21.07
N LEU A 122 12.48 1.47 20.20
CA LEU A 122 13.33 1.19 19.02
C LEU A 122 14.82 1.51 19.24
N LYS A 123 15.23 1.88 20.46
CA LYS A 123 16.63 2.17 20.75
C LYS A 123 17.51 0.94 20.47
N GLY A 124 18.64 1.15 19.81
CA GLY A 124 19.59 0.08 19.46
C GLY A 124 19.08 -0.96 18.46
N ILE A 125 17.95 -0.73 17.77
CA ILE A 125 17.40 -1.75 16.87
C ILE A 125 18.25 -1.92 15.62
N THR A 126 18.52 -3.18 15.27
CA THR A 126 19.24 -3.58 14.06
C THR A 126 18.29 -4.16 13.02
N PHE A 127 18.69 -4.16 11.74
CA PHE A 127 17.89 -4.76 10.68
C PHE A 127 17.65 -6.26 10.91
N SER A 128 18.63 -6.99 11.46
CA SER A 128 18.49 -8.41 11.79
C SER A 128 17.33 -8.67 12.77
N GLY A 129 17.15 -7.78 13.75
CA GLY A 129 16.04 -7.84 14.70
C GLY A 129 14.66 -7.58 14.07
N LEU A 130 14.62 -6.91 12.92
CA LEU A 130 13.38 -6.63 12.18
C LEU A 130 13.11 -7.66 11.08
N LYS A 131 14.15 -8.22 10.45
CA LYS A 131 14.08 -9.04 9.23
C LYS A 131 13.01 -10.14 9.30
N ASN A 132 13.03 -10.94 10.36
CA ASN A 132 12.08 -12.06 10.49
C ASN A 132 10.63 -11.59 10.63
N ARG A 133 10.40 -10.45 11.31
CA ARG A 133 9.07 -9.85 11.42
C ARG A 133 8.60 -9.25 10.11
N ILE A 134 9.50 -8.58 9.38
CA ILE A 134 9.21 -8.05 8.04
C ILE A 134 8.75 -9.18 7.11
N ILE A 135 9.47 -10.30 7.08
CA ILE A 135 9.12 -11.44 6.21
C ILE A 135 7.75 -12.02 6.58
N LYS A 136 7.53 -12.33 7.87
CA LYS A 136 6.22 -12.83 8.35
C LYS A 136 5.08 -11.86 8.05
N ASN A 137 5.32 -10.57 8.26
CA ASN A 137 4.34 -9.53 7.98
C ASN A 137 4.08 -9.40 6.47
N ALA A 138 5.10 -9.52 5.63
CA ALA A 138 4.96 -9.48 4.18
C ALA A 138 4.12 -10.64 3.64
N GLU A 139 4.30 -11.85 4.18
CA GLU A 139 3.44 -13.00 3.88
C GLU A 139 1.98 -12.72 4.24
N ARG A 140 1.73 -12.21 5.46
CA ARG A 140 0.38 -11.80 5.90
C ARG A 140 -0.22 -10.73 4.99
N PHE A 141 0.57 -9.74 4.60
CA PHE A 141 0.13 -8.69 3.67
C PHE A 141 -0.14 -9.23 2.27
N LEU A 142 0.60 -10.24 1.82
CA LEU A 142 0.32 -10.89 0.54
C LEU A 142 -1.05 -11.59 0.58
N TYR A 143 -1.39 -12.29 1.66
CA TYR A 143 -2.72 -12.89 1.82
C TYR A 143 -3.83 -11.84 1.88
N ILE A 144 -3.65 -10.76 2.65
CA ILE A 144 -4.62 -9.65 2.69
C ILE A 144 -4.78 -9.02 1.29
N PHE A 145 -3.68 -8.82 0.57
CA PHE A 145 -3.69 -8.26 -0.78
C PHE A 145 -4.48 -9.15 -1.74
N LEU A 146 -4.21 -10.47 -1.77
CA LEU A 146 -4.93 -11.40 -2.62
C LEU A 146 -6.42 -11.49 -2.28
N PHE A 147 -6.75 -11.53 -0.99
CA PHE A 147 -8.13 -11.55 -0.51
C PHE A 147 -8.89 -10.26 -0.90
N SER A 148 -8.29 -9.09 -0.65
CA SER A 148 -8.88 -7.80 -1.00
C SER A 148 -8.97 -7.58 -2.50
N LEU A 149 -8.01 -8.09 -3.29
CA LEU A 149 -8.06 -8.10 -4.75
C LEU A 149 -9.26 -8.91 -5.24
N GLY A 150 -9.49 -10.10 -4.68
CA GLY A 150 -10.65 -10.93 -5.01
C GLY A 150 -11.97 -10.22 -4.74
N ILE A 151 -12.13 -9.61 -3.55
CA ILE A 151 -13.32 -8.82 -3.19
C ILE A 151 -13.50 -7.65 -4.16
N THR A 152 -12.41 -6.94 -4.49
CA THR A 152 -12.45 -5.78 -5.38
C THR A 152 -12.89 -6.19 -6.79
N ILE A 153 -12.40 -7.31 -7.32
CA ILE A 153 -12.83 -7.84 -8.62
C ILE A 153 -14.33 -8.16 -8.60
N VAL A 154 -14.82 -8.85 -7.57
CA VAL A 154 -16.26 -9.15 -7.42
C VAL A 154 -17.09 -7.87 -7.34
N ALA A 155 -16.66 -6.89 -6.54
CA ALA A 155 -17.33 -5.60 -6.44
C ALA A 155 -17.37 -4.86 -7.78
N CYS A 156 -16.26 -4.82 -8.52
CA CYS A 156 -16.20 -4.23 -9.86
C CYS A 156 -17.14 -4.92 -10.85
N LEU A 157 -17.21 -6.26 -10.83
CA LEU A 157 -18.13 -7.02 -11.68
C LEU A 157 -19.59 -6.72 -11.35
N ILE A 158 -19.95 -6.67 -10.06
CA ILE A 158 -21.30 -6.29 -9.62
C ILE A 158 -21.64 -4.87 -10.09
N LEU A 159 -20.74 -3.91 -9.89
CA LEU A 159 -20.94 -2.53 -10.33
C LEU A 159 -21.10 -2.44 -11.84
N PHE A 160 -20.28 -3.17 -12.61
CA PHE A 160 -20.39 -3.23 -14.07
C PHE A 160 -21.71 -3.83 -14.52
N CYS A 161 -22.16 -4.95 -13.94
CA CYS A 161 -23.47 -5.52 -14.26
C CYS A 161 -24.62 -4.56 -13.95
N LEU A 162 -24.52 -3.80 -12.85
CA LEU A 162 -25.53 -2.81 -12.47
C LEU A 162 -25.59 -1.63 -13.46
N THR A 163 -24.45 -1.18 -14.01
CA THR A 163 -24.45 -0.12 -15.02
C THR A 163 -25.16 -0.53 -16.30
N LEU A 164 -25.07 -1.81 -16.67
CA LEU A 164 -25.77 -2.37 -17.84
C LEU A 164 -27.29 -2.39 -17.65
N ILE A 165 -27.77 -2.52 -16.41
CA ILE A 165 -29.21 -2.50 -16.10
C ILE A 165 -29.71 -1.05 -16.11
N THR A 166 -29.19 -0.20 -15.23
CA THR A 166 -29.55 1.23 -15.17
C THR A 166 -28.47 2.00 -14.39
N PRO A 167 -27.83 3.04 -14.96
CA PRO A 167 -26.80 3.81 -14.26
C PRO A 167 -27.24 4.45 -12.93
N VAL A 168 -28.54 4.68 -12.75
CA VAL A 168 -29.14 5.22 -11.51
C VAL A 168 -28.86 4.34 -10.29
N THR A 169 -28.71 3.02 -10.46
CA THR A 169 -28.40 2.12 -9.33
C THR A 169 -27.05 2.42 -8.69
N LEU A 170 -26.11 3.02 -9.43
CA LEU A 170 -24.78 3.39 -8.93
C LEU A 170 -24.83 4.44 -7.82
N PHE A 171 -25.85 5.31 -7.84
CA PHE A 171 -26.01 6.35 -6.83
C PHE A 171 -26.17 5.75 -5.42
N LEU A 172 -26.79 4.57 -5.31
CA LEU A 172 -26.94 3.85 -4.04
C LEU A 172 -25.79 2.88 -3.78
N THR A 173 -25.29 2.19 -4.81
CA THR A 173 -24.31 1.12 -4.62
C THR A 173 -22.90 1.63 -4.34
N ILE A 174 -22.50 2.81 -4.86
CA ILE A 174 -21.19 3.39 -4.56
C ILE A 174 -21.05 3.73 -3.06
N PRO A 175 -21.99 4.47 -2.43
CA PRO A 175 -21.97 4.67 -0.97
C PRO A 175 -21.95 3.36 -0.18
N LEU A 176 -22.70 2.35 -0.62
CA LEU A 176 -22.72 1.05 0.04
C LEU A 176 -21.34 0.36 0.00
N VAL A 177 -20.66 0.36 -1.15
CA VAL A 177 -19.29 -0.17 -1.26
C VAL A 177 -18.33 0.57 -0.33
N LEU A 178 -18.45 1.91 -0.22
CA LEU A 178 -17.62 2.70 0.69
C LEU A 178 -17.86 2.33 2.16
N VAL A 179 -19.12 2.10 2.56
CA VAL A 179 -19.45 1.63 3.92
C VAL A 179 -18.84 0.24 4.18
N CYS A 180 -18.94 -0.67 3.22
CA CYS A 180 -18.34 -2.01 3.32
C CYS A 180 -16.80 -1.98 3.32
N ALA A 181 -16.18 -0.96 2.75
CA ALA A 181 -14.72 -0.79 2.76
C ALA A 181 -14.17 -0.46 4.16
N VAL A 182 -14.97 0.15 5.05
CA VAL A 182 -14.53 0.52 6.40
C VAL A 182 -14.15 -0.70 7.25
N PRO A 183 -15.00 -1.75 7.40
CA PRO A 183 -14.61 -2.99 8.07
C PRO A 183 -13.37 -3.66 7.46
N LEU A 184 -13.24 -3.67 6.12
CA LEU A 184 -12.08 -4.24 5.44
C LEU A 184 -10.78 -3.49 5.77
N ALA A 185 -10.85 -2.15 5.86
CA ALA A 185 -9.70 -1.34 6.27
C ALA A 185 -9.27 -1.61 7.72
N LEU A 186 -10.23 -1.91 8.61
CA LEU A 186 -9.96 -2.26 10.01
C LEU A 186 -9.45 -3.69 10.19
N PHE A 187 -9.74 -4.59 9.25
CA PHE A 187 -9.27 -5.98 9.31
C PHE A 187 -7.73 -6.07 9.30
N THR A 188 -7.08 -5.26 8.47
CA THR A 188 -5.61 -5.24 8.33
C THR A 188 -4.89 -5.01 9.66
N PRO A 189 -5.11 -3.90 10.40
CA PRO A 189 -4.41 -3.69 11.66
C PRO A 189 -4.73 -4.77 12.70
N VAL A 190 -5.97 -5.30 12.72
CA VAL A 190 -6.36 -6.37 13.64
C VAL A 190 -5.58 -7.66 13.34
N TYR A 191 -5.56 -8.12 12.09
CA TYR A 191 -4.83 -9.34 11.70
C TYR A 191 -3.30 -9.24 11.91
N MET A 192 -2.76 -8.03 11.94
CA MET A 192 -1.34 -7.79 12.13
C MET A 192 -0.91 -7.70 13.59
N PHE A 193 -1.78 -7.23 14.49
CA PHE A 193 -1.45 -7.04 15.92
C PHE A 193 -2.01 -8.14 16.82
N GLU A 194 -3.12 -8.76 16.44
CA GLU A 194 -3.75 -9.81 17.23
C GLU A 194 -3.26 -11.19 16.78
N ASP A 195 -3.16 -12.13 17.73
CA ASP A 195 -2.81 -13.52 17.46
C ASP A 195 -4.02 -14.29 16.91
N ILE A 196 -4.41 -13.93 15.68
CA ILE A 196 -5.50 -14.56 14.95
C ILE A 196 -4.89 -15.35 13.80
N SER A 197 -5.11 -16.66 13.77
CA SER A 197 -4.81 -17.46 12.58
C SER A 197 -5.98 -17.35 11.60
N ILE A 198 -5.68 -17.14 10.32
CA ILE A 198 -6.67 -17.30 9.23
C ILE A 198 -6.83 -18.79 8.85
N VAL A 199 -6.20 -19.69 9.61
CA VAL A 199 -6.23 -21.16 9.45
C VAL A 199 -6.42 -21.82 10.80
#